data_AF-A0A7Y0P8M6-F1
#
_entry.id   AF-A0A7Y0P8M6-F1
#
_cell.length_a   1.000
_cell.length_b   1.000
_cell.length_c   1.000
_cell.angle_alpha   90.00
_cell.angle_beta   90.00
_cell.angle_gamma   90.00
#
_symmetry.space_group_name_H-M   'P 1'
#
loop_
_entity.id
_entity.type
_entity.pdbx_description
1 polymer ?
#
loop_
_entity_poly.entity_id
_entity_poly.type
_entity_poly.pdbx_seq_one_letter_code
_entity_poly.pdbx_strand_id
1 'polypeptide(L)'
;MGFAVVALSYAAAGLAAWGLVAVLPGRHPLAVTLYADLLATIVVFAASMVVRNASLYDPYWSVAPAVIVAAWVWQAGLSGRRIAVLVLVLVWAVRLTANWASSWRGLGHEDWRYVQLREQRPRLLPWWLLNLTGIQLMPTLVVFAGLLAVWPAVKTNEHSFGLIDVLAVVVTGTSIAVEATADRQLRRHARPGRTLDSGLWRYSRHPNYLGEIGFWWGLWLFALAAAPSWWWTVAGPITMVLLFTFVSVPLMDRRSLSRRPGYADHMRRVPALLPRIVSVAARPSPERRDGVP
;
A
#
# COMPACT_ATOMS: atom_id res chain seq x y z
N MET A 1 12.52 -17.48 -14.75
CA MET A 1 11.15 -17.61 -15.30
C MET A 1 10.11 -16.71 -14.61
N GLY A 2 9.86 -16.85 -13.30
CA GLY A 2 8.76 -16.14 -12.60
C GLY A 2 8.64 -14.63 -12.85
N PHE A 3 9.71 -13.85 -12.69
CA PHE A 3 9.66 -12.40 -12.91
C PHE A 3 9.34 -12.01 -14.37
N ALA A 4 9.80 -12.81 -15.35
CA ALA A 4 9.47 -12.57 -16.76
C ALA A 4 7.97 -12.77 -17.03
N VAL A 5 7.35 -13.77 -16.39
CA VAL A 5 5.90 -14.01 -16.48
C VAL A 5 5.11 -12.83 -15.89
N VAL A 6 5.53 -12.29 -14.74
CA VAL A 6 4.93 -11.08 -14.15
C VAL A 6 5.08 -9.89 -15.10
N ALA A 7 6.29 -9.63 -15.60
CA ALA A 7 6.56 -8.51 -16.51
C ALA A 7 5.75 -8.60 -17.82
N LEU A 8 5.68 -9.77 -18.44
CA LEU A 8 4.88 -10.00 -19.65
C LEU A 8 3.37 -9.85 -19.39
N SER A 9 2.89 -10.33 -18.23
CA SER A 9 1.47 -10.16 -17.84
C SER A 9 1.12 -8.68 -17.65
N TYR A 10 2.04 -7.89 -17.09
CA TYR A 10 1.80 -6.46 -16.84
C TYR A 10 1.99 -5.62 -18.10
N ALA A 11 2.89 -6.03 -19.01
CA ALA A 11 2.98 -5.45 -20.35
C ALA A 11 1.67 -5.68 -21.15
N ALA A 12 1.14 -6.90 -21.13
CA ALA A 12 -0.15 -7.22 -21.76
C ALA A 12 -1.30 -6.42 -21.15
N ALA A 13 -1.34 -6.31 -19.81
CA ALA A 13 -2.34 -5.51 -19.09
C ALA A 13 -2.24 -4.01 -19.44
N GLY A 14 -1.02 -3.46 -19.50
CA GLY A 14 -0.77 -2.08 -19.91
C GLY A 14 -1.14 -1.79 -21.37
N LEU A 15 -0.88 -2.72 -22.29
CA LEU A 15 -1.31 -2.61 -23.69
C LEU A 15 -2.84 -2.63 -23.82
N ALA A 16 -3.52 -3.51 -23.09
CA ALA A 16 -4.98 -3.57 -23.07
C ALA A 16 -5.60 -2.27 -22.49
N ALA A 17 -5.05 -1.78 -21.38
CA ALA A 17 -5.42 -0.49 -20.78
C ALA A 17 -5.22 0.68 -21.75
N TRP A 18 -4.06 0.76 -22.41
CA TRP A 18 -3.75 1.81 -23.39
C TRP A 18 -4.69 1.77 -24.61
N GLY A 19 -4.97 0.58 -25.13
CA GLY A 19 -5.95 0.39 -26.21
C GLY A 19 -7.35 0.86 -25.81
N LEU A 20 -7.78 0.60 -24.57
CA LEU A 20 -9.07 1.07 -24.07
C LEU A 20 -9.12 2.60 -23.93
N VAL A 21 -8.04 3.24 -23.46
CA VAL A 21 -7.92 4.70 -23.39
C VAL A 21 -8.06 5.31 -24.80
N ALA A 22 -7.42 4.71 -25.81
CA ALA A 22 -7.45 5.21 -27.18
C ALA A 22 -8.85 5.17 -27.84
N VAL A 23 -9.71 4.22 -27.47
CA VAL A 23 -11.08 4.08 -28.02
C VAL A 23 -12.17 4.78 -27.21
N LEU A 24 -11.82 5.49 -26.12
CA LEU A 24 -12.77 6.26 -25.29
C LEU A 24 -12.49 7.78 -25.26
N PRO A 25 -12.27 8.45 -26.43
CA PRO A 25 -12.06 9.89 -26.46
C PRO A 25 -13.29 10.66 -25.94
N GLY A 26 -13.06 11.84 -25.36
CA GLY A 26 -14.11 12.73 -24.86
C GLY A 26 -14.84 12.27 -23.58
N ARG A 27 -14.53 11.09 -23.04
CA ARG A 27 -15.06 10.62 -21.75
C ARG A 27 -14.27 11.24 -20.58
N HIS A 28 -14.89 11.27 -19.39
CA HIS A 28 -14.25 11.84 -18.21
C HIS A 28 -12.96 11.06 -17.84
N PRO A 29 -11.79 11.71 -17.69
CA PRO A 29 -10.50 11.00 -17.56
C PRO A 29 -10.43 10.00 -16.40
N LEU A 30 -11.04 10.30 -15.25
CA LEU A 30 -11.10 9.35 -14.13
C LEU A 30 -11.91 8.09 -14.47
N ALA A 31 -13.00 8.20 -15.24
CA ALA A 31 -13.81 7.04 -15.64
C ALA A 31 -13.04 6.18 -16.64
N VAL A 32 -12.37 6.80 -17.62
CA VAL A 32 -11.50 6.08 -18.57
C VAL A 32 -10.35 5.38 -17.84
N THR A 33 -9.72 6.05 -16.87
CA THR A 33 -8.64 5.46 -16.07
C THR A 33 -9.14 4.28 -15.23
N LEU A 34 -10.31 4.41 -14.59
CA LEU A 34 -10.93 3.31 -13.84
C LEU A 34 -11.20 2.10 -14.75
N TYR A 35 -11.82 2.31 -15.92
CA TYR A 35 -12.09 1.22 -16.85
C TYR A 35 -10.80 0.57 -17.38
N ALA A 36 -9.75 1.35 -17.60
CA ALA A 36 -8.44 0.85 -18.03
C ALA A 36 -7.76 0.01 -16.94
N ASP A 37 -7.80 0.45 -15.67
CA ASP A 37 -7.25 -0.30 -14.54
C ASP A 37 -8.06 -1.57 -14.21
N LEU A 38 -9.39 -1.50 -14.36
CA LEU A 38 -10.25 -2.69 -14.27
C LEU A 38 -9.94 -3.70 -15.39
N LEU A 39 -9.76 -3.25 -16.63
CA LEU A 39 -9.38 -4.12 -17.75
C LEU A 39 -8.00 -4.74 -17.53
N ALA A 40 -7.01 -3.95 -17.12
CA ALA A 40 -5.68 -4.44 -16.76
C ALA A 40 -5.74 -5.45 -15.61
N THR A 41 -6.55 -5.21 -14.58
CA THR A 41 -6.82 -6.16 -13.49
C THR A 41 -7.42 -7.47 -14.01
N ILE A 42 -8.32 -7.44 -15.00
CA ILE A 42 -8.86 -8.66 -15.63
C ILE A 42 -7.78 -9.44 -16.41
N VAL A 43 -6.85 -8.75 -17.09
CA VAL A 43 -5.72 -9.40 -17.79
C VAL A 43 -4.76 -10.04 -16.78
N VAL A 44 -4.42 -9.34 -15.69
CA VAL A 44 -3.60 -9.87 -14.59
C VAL A 44 -4.28 -11.06 -13.90
N PHE A 45 -5.61 -10.99 -13.71
CA PHE A 45 -6.41 -12.08 -13.18
C PHE A 45 -6.37 -13.31 -14.10
N ALA A 46 -6.60 -13.15 -15.41
CA ALA A 46 -6.51 -14.24 -16.38
C ALA A 46 -5.13 -14.90 -16.35
N ALA A 47 -4.05 -14.11 -16.35
CA ALA A 47 -2.69 -14.63 -16.19
C ALA A 47 -2.50 -15.40 -14.87
N SER A 48 -2.97 -14.86 -13.74
CA SER A 48 -2.91 -15.51 -12.41
C SER A 48 -3.60 -16.87 -12.38
N MET A 49 -4.70 -17.03 -13.14
CA MET A 49 -5.44 -18.28 -13.27
C MET A 49 -4.71 -19.30 -14.14
N VAL A 50 -4.11 -18.87 -15.26
CA VAL A 50 -3.28 -19.72 -16.13
C VAL A 50 -2.07 -20.28 -15.38
N VAL A 51 -1.35 -19.43 -14.62
CA VAL A 51 -0.16 -19.85 -13.87
C VAL A 51 -0.47 -20.40 -12.47
N ARG A 52 -1.76 -20.44 -12.10
CA ARG A 52 -2.30 -20.96 -10.82
C ARG A 52 -1.65 -20.31 -9.57
N ASN A 53 -1.41 -19.01 -9.63
CA ASN A 53 -0.79 -18.26 -8.53
C ASN A 53 -1.41 -16.86 -8.42
N ALA A 54 -2.20 -16.63 -7.37
CA ALA A 54 -2.87 -15.34 -7.14
C ALA A 54 -1.89 -14.22 -6.76
N SER A 55 -0.73 -14.55 -6.16
CA SER A 55 0.36 -13.61 -5.89
C SER A 55 1.04 -13.04 -7.13
N LEU A 56 0.66 -13.46 -8.34
CA LEU A 56 1.01 -12.72 -9.56
C LEU A 56 0.42 -11.28 -9.57
N TYR A 57 -0.63 -11.02 -8.78
CA TYR A 57 -1.18 -9.67 -8.57
C TYR A 57 -0.40 -8.84 -7.51
N ASP A 58 0.43 -9.47 -6.66
CA ASP A 58 1.02 -8.80 -5.48
C ASP A 58 1.85 -7.52 -5.76
N PRO A 59 2.61 -7.39 -6.87
CA PRO A 59 3.24 -6.11 -7.18
C PRO A 59 2.33 -5.15 -7.98
N TYR A 60 1.25 -5.63 -8.62
CA TYR A 60 0.40 -4.85 -9.52
C TYR A 60 -0.15 -3.59 -8.87
N TRP A 61 -0.71 -3.72 -7.67
CA TRP A 61 -1.30 -2.59 -6.93
C TRP A 61 -0.28 -1.51 -6.52
N SER A 62 1.04 -1.80 -6.58
CA SER A 62 2.10 -0.81 -6.43
C SER A 62 2.62 -0.26 -7.78
N VAL A 63 2.54 -1.03 -8.86
CA VAL A 63 2.96 -0.62 -10.20
C VAL A 63 1.91 0.26 -10.90
N ALA A 64 0.63 -0.11 -10.80
CA ALA A 64 -0.47 0.59 -11.48
C ALA A 64 -0.56 2.08 -11.12
N PRO A 65 -0.43 2.52 -9.85
CA PRO A 65 -0.38 3.94 -9.50
C PRO A 65 0.71 4.73 -10.22
N ALA A 66 1.91 4.18 -10.35
CA ALA A 66 3.01 4.85 -11.05
C ALA A 66 2.71 5.04 -12.54
N VAL A 67 2.14 4.01 -13.20
CA VAL A 67 1.74 4.08 -14.61
C VAL A 67 0.59 5.08 -14.81
N ILE A 68 -0.42 5.05 -13.95
CA ILE A 68 -1.58 5.95 -14.00
C ILE A 68 -1.15 7.41 -13.80
N VAL A 69 -0.36 7.69 -12.75
CA VAL A 69 0.10 9.06 -12.46
C VAL A 69 1.05 9.56 -13.56
N ALA A 70 1.93 8.73 -14.10
CA ALA A 70 2.75 9.09 -15.26
C ALA A 70 1.89 9.44 -16.48
N ALA A 71 0.85 8.65 -16.79
CA ALA A 71 -0.06 8.91 -17.89
C ALA A 71 -0.89 10.20 -17.70
N TRP A 72 -1.32 10.52 -16.48
CA TRP A 72 -2.01 11.78 -16.17
C TRP A 72 -1.06 12.98 -16.28
N VAL A 73 0.17 12.88 -15.77
CA VAL A 73 1.17 13.97 -15.85
C VAL A 73 1.62 14.21 -17.29
N TRP A 74 1.78 13.15 -18.10
CA TRP A 74 2.06 13.25 -19.53
C TRP A 74 0.98 14.05 -20.28
N GLN A 75 -0.30 13.76 -20.02
CA GLN A 75 -1.42 14.48 -20.63
C GLN A 75 -1.57 15.92 -20.12
N ALA A 76 -1.22 16.19 -18.86
CA ALA A 76 -1.38 17.51 -18.25
C ALA A 76 -0.20 18.47 -18.50
N GLY A 77 0.96 17.94 -18.88
CA GLY A 77 2.23 18.68 -18.99
C GLY A 77 2.94 18.86 -17.64
N LEU A 78 4.25 19.14 -17.67
CA LEU A 78 5.06 19.24 -16.47
C LEU A 78 4.79 20.52 -15.65
N SER A 79 4.82 20.39 -14.32
CA SER A 79 4.88 21.49 -13.35
C SER A 79 5.60 21.00 -12.09
N GLY A 80 6.07 21.91 -11.23
CA GLY A 80 6.80 21.53 -10.00
C GLY A 80 6.00 20.55 -9.11
N ARG A 81 4.70 20.80 -8.95
CA ARG A 81 3.76 19.92 -8.22
C ARG A 81 3.66 18.53 -8.86
N ARG A 82 3.45 18.48 -10.18
CA ARG A 82 3.29 17.25 -10.94
C ARG A 82 4.57 16.40 -10.94
N ILE A 83 5.73 17.04 -11.04
CA ILE A 83 7.04 16.37 -10.92
C ILE A 83 7.22 15.81 -9.50
N ALA A 84 6.93 16.60 -8.46
CA ALA A 84 7.04 16.14 -7.07
C ALA A 84 6.16 14.91 -6.80
N VAL A 85 4.87 14.97 -7.19
CA VAL A 85 3.92 13.85 -7.10
C VAL A 85 4.43 12.63 -7.86
N LEU A 86 4.81 12.79 -9.14
CA LEU A 86 5.30 11.69 -9.98
C LEU A 86 6.54 11.01 -9.39
N VAL A 87 7.52 11.78 -8.93
CA VAL A 87 8.75 11.26 -8.32
C VAL A 87 8.44 10.52 -7.01
N LEU A 88 7.59 11.07 -6.15
CA LEU A 88 7.23 10.42 -4.87
C LEU A 88 6.46 9.12 -5.09
N VAL A 89 5.50 9.09 -6.02
CA VAL A 89 4.76 7.87 -6.39
C VAL A 89 5.70 6.83 -7.02
N LEU A 90 6.63 7.23 -7.89
CA LEU A 90 7.64 6.32 -8.45
C LEU A 90 8.57 5.73 -7.37
N VAL A 91 9.04 6.55 -6.43
CA VAL A 91 9.91 6.11 -5.32
C VAL A 91 9.18 5.14 -4.39
N TRP A 92 7.89 5.37 -4.10
CA TRP A 92 7.04 4.43 -3.37
C TRP A 92 6.82 3.13 -4.14
N ALA A 93 6.39 3.20 -5.41
CA ALA A 93 6.10 2.05 -6.26
C ALA A 93 7.31 1.12 -6.44
N VAL A 94 8.46 1.69 -6.84
CA VAL A 94 9.71 0.94 -7.04
C VAL A 94 10.17 0.27 -5.75
N ARG A 95 10.09 0.97 -4.61
CA ARG A 95 10.41 0.38 -3.30
C ARG A 95 9.51 -0.80 -2.98
N LEU A 96 8.21 -0.62 -3.13
CA LEU A 96 7.20 -1.56 -2.64
C LEU A 96 7.24 -2.84 -3.49
N THR A 97 7.36 -2.68 -4.81
CA THR A 97 7.69 -3.77 -5.75
C THR A 97 9.02 -4.45 -5.38
N ALA A 98 10.08 -3.69 -5.06
CA ALA A 98 11.38 -4.27 -4.69
C ALA A 98 11.35 -5.01 -3.33
N ASN A 99 10.55 -4.55 -2.36
CA ASN A 99 10.33 -5.23 -1.09
C ASN A 99 9.68 -6.60 -1.34
N TRP A 100 8.58 -6.62 -2.11
CA TRP A 100 7.94 -7.86 -2.56
C TRP A 100 8.94 -8.79 -3.28
N ALA A 101 9.62 -8.28 -4.31
CA ALA A 101 10.55 -9.04 -5.14
C ALA A 101 11.71 -9.64 -4.32
N SER A 102 12.17 -8.97 -3.27
CA SER A 102 13.22 -9.47 -2.37
C SER A 102 12.82 -10.70 -1.53
N SER A 103 11.51 -11.00 -1.45
CA SER A 103 10.95 -12.11 -0.66
C SER A 103 10.22 -13.17 -1.50
N TRP A 104 9.84 -12.84 -2.73
CA TRP A 104 9.16 -13.74 -3.64
C TRP A 104 10.11 -14.82 -4.19
N ARG A 105 9.60 -16.05 -4.36
CA ARG A 105 10.42 -17.23 -4.72
C ARG A 105 10.02 -17.82 -6.08
N GLY A 106 9.38 -17.02 -6.93
CA GLY A 106 8.79 -17.48 -8.19
C GLY A 106 7.43 -18.13 -8.03
N LEU A 107 6.92 -18.72 -9.12
CA LEU A 107 5.52 -19.16 -9.26
C LEU A 107 5.09 -20.29 -8.30
N GLY A 108 6.03 -20.97 -7.64
CA GLY A 108 5.73 -21.92 -6.56
C GLY A 108 5.43 -21.28 -5.21
N HIS A 109 5.61 -19.96 -5.06
CA HIS A 109 5.32 -19.21 -3.85
C HIS A 109 4.10 -18.31 -4.06
N GLU A 110 3.06 -18.57 -3.28
CA GLU A 110 1.83 -17.79 -3.18
C GLU A 110 1.66 -17.30 -1.73
N ASP A 111 1.11 -16.10 -1.56
CA ASP A 111 0.92 -15.51 -0.24
C ASP A 111 -0.05 -16.36 0.60
N TRP A 112 0.34 -16.58 1.84
CA TRP A 112 -0.40 -17.35 2.83
C TRP A 112 -1.86 -16.90 3.04
N ARG A 113 -2.19 -15.63 2.79
CA ARG A 113 -3.56 -15.09 2.83
C ARG A 113 -4.43 -15.76 1.79
N TYR A 114 -3.88 -15.98 0.60
CA TYR A 114 -4.57 -16.57 -0.55
C TYR A 114 -4.69 -18.09 -0.39
N VAL A 115 -3.65 -18.74 0.14
CA VAL A 115 -3.70 -20.14 0.57
C VAL A 115 -4.79 -20.35 1.63
N GLN A 116 -4.78 -19.54 2.70
CA GLN A 116 -5.78 -19.59 3.77
C GLN A 116 -7.19 -19.33 3.24
N LEU A 117 -7.39 -18.30 2.42
CA LEU A 117 -8.69 -17.99 1.82
C LEU A 117 -9.18 -19.13 0.91
N ARG A 118 -8.27 -19.78 0.17
CA ARG A 118 -8.59 -20.94 -0.66
C ARG A 118 -9.01 -22.15 0.18
N GLU A 119 -8.34 -22.40 1.29
CA GLU A 119 -8.63 -23.52 2.21
C GLU A 119 -9.93 -23.30 3.00
N GLN A 120 -10.21 -22.06 3.41
CA GLN A 120 -11.37 -21.70 4.25
C GLN A 120 -12.65 -21.38 3.46
N ARG A 121 -12.60 -21.35 2.12
CA ARG A 121 -13.78 -20.99 1.31
C ARG A 121 -14.92 -22.03 1.42
N PRO A 122 -16.19 -21.61 1.40
CA PRO A 122 -17.32 -22.52 1.22
C PRO A 122 -17.18 -23.34 -0.07
N ARG A 123 -17.54 -24.63 -0.04
CA ARG A 123 -17.40 -25.54 -1.21
C ARG A 123 -18.13 -25.06 -2.47
N LEU A 124 -19.27 -24.38 -2.31
CA LEU A 124 -20.06 -23.81 -3.40
C LEU A 124 -19.47 -22.53 -4.00
N LEU A 125 -18.48 -21.91 -3.35
CA LEU A 125 -17.86 -20.67 -3.80
C LEU A 125 -16.63 -20.97 -4.69
N PRO A 126 -16.72 -20.76 -6.02
CA PRO A 126 -15.61 -21.08 -6.91
C PRO A 126 -14.39 -20.20 -6.64
N TRP A 127 -13.20 -20.80 -6.72
CA TRP A 127 -11.92 -20.11 -6.46
C TRP A 127 -11.72 -18.87 -7.33
N TRP A 128 -12.12 -18.95 -8.62
CA TRP A 128 -11.96 -17.84 -9.55
C TRP A 128 -12.69 -16.58 -9.08
N LEU A 129 -13.85 -16.72 -8.44
CA LEU A 129 -14.66 -15.58 -7.97
C LEU A 129 -14.01 -14.91 -6.76
N LEU A 130 -13.49 -15.68 -5.80
CA LEU A 130 -12.72 -15.13 -4.67
C LEU A 130 -11.40 -14.50 -5.11
N ASN A 131 -10.69 -15.11 -6.06
CA ASN A 131 -9.46 -14.55 -6.61
C ASN A 131 -9.76 -13.22 -7.33
N LEU A 132 -10.75 -13.18 -8.21
CA LEU A 132 -11.14 -11.95 -8.89
C LEU A 132 -11.60 -10.88 -7.91
N THR A 133 -12.59 -11.16 -7.06
CA THR A 133 -13.26 -10.13 -6.25
C THR A 133 -12.44 -9.70 -5.02
N GLY A 134 -11.96 -10.66 -4.24
CA GLY A 134 -11.32 -10.39 -2.95
C GLY A 134 -9.81 -10.16 -3.02
N ILE A 135 -9.11 -10.85 -3.94
CA ILE A 135 -7.65 -10.76 -4.04
C ILE A 135 -7.21 -9.63 -4.98
N GLN A 136 -7.94 -9.37 -6.08
CA GLN A 136 -7.49 -8.47 -7.15
C GLN A 136 -8.37 -7.22 -7.27
N LEU A 137 -9.68 -7.37 -7.48
CA LEU A 137 -10.59 -6.25 -7.70
C LEU A 137 -10.73 -5.35 -6.47
N MET A 138 -10.83 -5.91 -5.26
CA MET A 138 -10.94 -5.09 -4.03
C MET A 138 -9.70 -4.21 -3.82
N PRO A 139 -8.45 -4.71 -3.87
CA PRO A 139 -7.27 -3.85 -3.83
C PRO A 139 -7.19 -2.84 -4.99
N THR A 140 -7.53 -3.23 -6.22
CA THR A 140 -7.60 -2.29 -7.37
C THR A 140 -8.53 -1.12 -7.06
N LEU A 141 -9.75 -1.39 -6.59
CA LEU A 141 -10.73 -0.35 -6.26
C LEU A 141 -10.30 0.53 -5.08
N VAL A 142 -9.67 -0.04 -4.04
CA VAL A 142 -9.15 0.72 -2.90
C VAL A 142 -7.99 1.63 -3.31
N VAL A 143 -7.04 1.12 -4.10
CA VAL A 143 -5.90 1.90 -4.62
C VAL A 143 -6.36 2.98 -5.59
N PHE A 144 -7.32 2.68 -6.46
CA PHE A 144 -7.94 3.69 -7.32
C PHE A 144 -8.66 4.78 -6.51
N ALA A 145 -9.39 4.42 -5.44
CA ALA A 145 -9.98 5.38 -4.52
C ALA A 145 -8.91 6.26 -3.83
N GLY A 146 -7.76 5.67 -3.46
CA GLY A 146 -6.58 6.40 -3.01
C GLY A 146 -6.08 7.43 -4.04
N LEU A 147 -6.00 7.04 -5.32
CA LEU A 147 -5.57 7.90 -6.43
C LEU A 147 -6.50 9.08 -6.73
N LEU A 148 -7.76 9.07 -6.25
CA LEU A 148 -8.64 10.25 -6.32
C LEU A 148 -8.02 11.46 -5.59
N ALA A 149 -7.22 11.21 -4.54
CA ALA A 149 -6.46 12.23 -3.82
C ALA A 149 -5.26 12.79 -4.61
N VAL A 150 -4.88 12.19 -5.74
CA VAL A 150 -3.83 12.70 -6.64
C VAL A 150 -4.42 13.55 -7.76
N TRP A 151 -5.66 13.29 -8.16
CA TRP A 151 -6.25 13.88 -9.36
C TRP A 151 -6.24 15.42 -9.39
N PRO A 152 -6.63 16.17 -8.35
CA PRO A 152 -6.59 17.64 -8.37
C PRO A 152 -5.18 18.19 -8.58
N ALA A 153 -4.17 17.55 -7.98
CA ALA A 153 -2.76 17.93 -8.06
C ALA A 153 -2.16 17.78 -9.47
N VAL A 154 -2.76 16.93 -10.31
CA VAL A 154 -2.36 16.75 -11.71
C VAL A 154 -3.27 17.56 -12.65
N LYS A 155 -4.59 17.52 -12.45
CA LYS A 155 -5.56 18.14 -13.33
C LYS A 155 -5.54 19.67 -13.29
N THR A 156 -5.29 20.27 -12.13
CA THR A 156 -5.39 21.73 -11.93
C THR A 156 -4.03 22.35 -11.64
N ASN A 157 -3.93 23.67 -11.83
CA ASN A 157 -2.86 24.53 -11.31
C ASN A 157 -3.51 25.83 -10.79
N GLU A 158 -4.66 25.75 -10.11
CA GLU A 158 -5.40 26.93 -9.62
C GLU A 158 -4.52 27.78 -8.68
N HIS A 159 -3.75 27.10 -7.82
CA HIS A 159 -2.70 27.72 -7.03
C HIS A 159 -1.30 27.30 -7.50
N SER A 160 -0.36 28.25 -7.51
CA SER A 160 1.07 28.00 -7.70
C SER A 160 1.64 27.07 -6.63
N PHE A 161 2.83 26.52 -6.88
CA PHE A 161 3.54 25.68 -5.91
C PHE A 161 3.88 26.49 -4.64
N GLY A 162 3.52 26.00 -3.47
CA GLY A 162 3.64 26.76 -2.21
C GLY A 162 3.94 25.92 -0.97
N LEU A 163 3.74 26.52 0.21
CA LEU A 163 4.08 25.89 1.50
C LEU A 163 3.35 24.55 1.75
N ILE A 164 2.10 24.43 1.29
CA ILE A 164 1.33 23.18 1.41
C ILE A 164 1.94 22.08 0.53
N ASP A 165 2.46 22.40 -0.65
CA ASP A 165 3.21 21.43 -1.47
C ASP A 165 4.52 21.00 -0.80
N VAL A 166 5.24 21.91 -0.14
CA VAL A 166 6.44 21.57 0.64
C VAL A 166 6.09 20.63 1.80
N LEU A 167 4.99 20.92 2.53
CA LEU A 167 4.48 20.03 3.57
C LEU A 167 4.09 18.65 2.99
N ALA A 168 3.42 18.62 1.83
CA ALA A 168 3.06 17.39 1.13
C ALA A 168 4.30 16.57 0.74
N VAL A 169 5.36 17.20 0.22
CA VAL A 169 6.65 16.55 -0.06
C VAL A 169 7.25 15.95 1.22
N VAL A 170 7.30 16.71 2.31
CA VAL A 170 7.88 16.27 3.59
C VAL A 170 7.08 15.11 4.19
N VAL A 171 5.76 15.21 4.25
CA VAL A 171 4.87 14.16 4.78
C VAL A 171 4.97 12.90 3.94
N THR A 172 4.81 13.02 2.62
CA THR A 172 4.89 11.87 1.70
C THR A 172 6.27 11.22 1.80
N GLY A 173 7.34 12.01 1.72
CA GLY A 173 8.74 11.57 1.75
C GLY A 173 9.22 10.97 3.09
N THR A 174 8.58 11.32 4.21
CA THR A 174 8.84 10.79 5.56
C THR A 174 7.97 9.56 5.88
N SER A 175 6.84 9.41 5.21
CA SER A 175 5.98 8.22 5.27
C SER A 175 6.57 7.09 4.44
N ILE A 176 6.96 7.46 3.22
CA ILE A 176 8.10 6.91 2.51
C ILE A 176 9.31 6.90 3.46
N ALA A 177 10.20 5.92 3.36
CA ALA A 177 11.36 5.74 4.25
C ALA A 177 11.05 5.37 5.72
N VAL A 178 9.92 5.76 6.34
CA VAL A 178 9.36 5.03 7.50
C VAL A 178 9.02 3.60 7.07
N GLU A 179 8.25 3.42 5.99
CA GLU A 179 8.04 2.12 5.31
C GLU A 179 9.36 1.38 5.08
N ALA A 180 10.30 2.01 4.36
CA ALA A 180 11.54 1.38 3.93
C ALA A 180 12.40 0.96 5.12
N THR A 181 12.33 1.69 6.23
CA THR A 181 13.06 1.39 7.46
C THR A 181 12.37 0.27 8.24
N ALA A 182 11.05 0.31 8.35
CA ALA A 182 10.24 -0.73 8.96
C ALA A 182 10.43 -2.08 8.25
N ASP A 183 10.32 -2.11 6.92
CA ASP A 183 10.50 -3.33 6.12
C ASP A 183 11.95 -3.84 6.17
N ARG A 184 12.96 -2.95 6.10
CA ARG A 184 14.37 -3.35 6.28
C ARG A 184 14.62 -3.96 7.66
N GLN A 185 14.05 -3.39 8.72
CA GLN A 185 14.13 -3.94 10.07
C GLN A 185 13.46 -5.32 10.15
N LEU A 186 12.27 -5.47 9.56
CA LEU A 186 11.53 -6.73 9.53
C LEU A 186 12.27 -7.84 8.76
N ARG A 187 12.80 -7.53 7.56
CA ARG A 187 13.58 -8.49 6.75
C ARG A 187 14.87 -8.91 7.46
N ARG A 188 15.57 -7.99 8.15
CA ARG A 188 16.77 -8.31 8.95
C ARG A 188 16.45 -9.13 10.20
N HIS A 189 15.29 -8.91 10.82
CA HIS A 189 14.89 -9.65 12.02
C HIS A 189 14.46 -11.08 11.74
N ALA A 190 13.87 -11.35 10.56
CA ALA A 190 13.16 -12.57 10.13
C ALA A 190 13.62 -13.91 10.76
N ARG A 191 13.26 -14.13 12.03
CA ARG A 191 13.54 -15.31 12.84
C ARG A 191 12.21 -15.94 13.25
N PRO A 192 12.00 -17.25 13.00
CA PRO A 192 10.78 -17.94 13.40
C PRO A 192 10.44 -17.74 14.89
N GLY A 193 9.14 -17.59 15.20
CA GLY A 193 8.62 -17.48 16.57
C GLY A 193 8.91 -16.17 17.33
N ARG A 194 9.89 -15.34 16.90
CA ARG A 194 10.28 -14.13 17.64
C ARG A 194 9.58 -12.86 17.12
N THR A 195 9.00 -12.11 18.04
CA THR A 195 8.50 -10.74 17.79
C THR A 195 9.66 -9.76 17.63
N LEU A 196 9.48 -8.74 16.78
CA LEU A 196 10.40 -7.61 16.65
C LEU A 196 9.86 -6.45 17.47
N ASP A 197 10.64 -5.96 18.43
CA ASP A 197 10.26 -4.91 19.39
C ASP A 197 11.33 -3.81 19.52
N SER A 198 12.17 -3.65 18.49
CA SER A 198 13.23 -2.64 18.40
C SER A 198 13.09 -1.78 17.13
N GLY A 199 13.85 -0.70 17.03
CA GLY A 199 13.74 0.25 15.92
C GLY A 199 12.38 0.95 15.90
N LEU A 200 11.71 0.98 14.74
CA LEU A 200 10.36 1.55 14.61
C LEU A 200 9.29 0.65 15.27
N TRP A 201 9.53 -0.65 15.31
CA TRP A 201 8.62 -1.68 15.82
C TRP A 201 8.43 -1.63 17.35
N ARG A 202 9.23 -0.81 18.06
CA ARG A 202 9.01 -0.51 19.50
C ARG A 202 7.90 0.51 19.75
N TYR A 203 7.56 1.30 18.74
CA TYR A 203 6.59 2.41 18.83
C TYR A 203 5.24 2.05 18.22
N SER A 204 5.24 1.19 17.20
CA SER A 204 4.08 0.75 16.45
C SER A 204 4.26 -0.73 16.12
N ARG A 205 3.19 -1.53 16.15
CA ARG A 205 3.23 -2.94 15.75
C ARG A 205 3.19 -3.14 14.24
N HIS A 206 2.80 -2.11 13.48
CA HIS A 206 2.78 -2.10 12.02
C HIS A 206 3.29 -0.75 11.47
N PRO A 207 4.58 -0.39 11.72
CA PRO A 207 5.12 0.91 11.34
C PRO A 207 5.20 1.12 9.82
N ASN A 208 5.28 0.03 9.05
CA ASN A 208 5.17 0.09 7.59
C ASN A 208 3.74 0.41 7.13
N TYR A 209 2.70 -0.10 7.80
CA TYR A 209 1.31 0.30 7.51
C TYR A 209 1.03 1.75 7.91
N LEU A 210 1.65 2.25 8.98
CA LEU A 210 1.57 3.68 9.34
C LEU A 210 2.21 4.57 8.26
N GLY A 211 3.37 4.16 7.73
CA GLY A 211 4.01 4.84 6.59
C GLY A 211 3.13 4.81 5.34
N GLU A 212 2.60 3.63 4.97
CA GLU A 212 1.69 3.51 3.82
C GLU A 212 0.47 4.44 3.96
N ILE A 213 -0.20 4.48 5.14
CA ILE A 213 -1.27 5.44 5.41
C ILE A 213 -0.80 6.89 5.21
N GLY A 214 0.37 7.24 5.78
CA GLY A 214 0.95 8.58 5.67
C GLY A 214 1.29 9.00 4.24
N PHE A 215 1.68 8.06 3.38
CA PHE A 215 1.91 8.29 1.95
C PHE A 215 0.62 8.78 1.26
N TRP A 216 -0.51 8.09 1.46
CA TRP A 216 -1.80 8.50 0.89
C TRP A 216 -2.32 9.83 1.46
N TRP A 217 -2.07 10.14 2.73
CA TRP A 217 -2.36 11.46 3.29
C TRP A 217 -1.47 12.55 2.68
N GLY A 218 -0.18 12.26 2.46
CA GLY A 218 0.75 13.16 1.78
C GLY A 218 0.34 13.47 0.34
N LEU A 219 -0.16 12.48 -0.40
CA LEU A 219 -0.75 12.67 -1.72
C LEU A 219 -1.97 13.61 -1.68
N TRP A 220 -2.86 13.44 -0.70
CA TRP A 220 -4.01 14.34 -0.53
C TRP A 220 -3.62 15.79 -0.19
N LEU A 221 -2.51 16.01 0.52
CA LEU A 221 -2.01 17.37 0.75
C LEU A 221 -1.63 18.10 -0.55
N PHE A 222 -1.15 17.39 -1.59
CA PHE A 222 -0.94 18.00 -2.91
C PHE A 222 -2.26 18.37 -3.59
N ALA A 223 -3.33 17.59 -3.42
CA ALA A 223 -4.65 17.97 -3.93
C ALA A 223 -5.20 19.21 -3.23
N LEU A 224 -5.08 19.27 -1.90
CA LEU A 224 -5.46 20.44 -1.11
C LEU A 224 -4.64 21.68 -1.48
N ALA A 225 -3.33 21.52 -1.76
CA ALA A 225 -2.46 22.59 -2.25
C ALA A 225 -2.85 23.08 -3.66
N ALA A 226 -3.33 22.19 -4.52
CA ALA A 226 -3.66 22.52 -5.91
C ALA A 226 -5.02 23.20 -6.06
N ALA A 227 -6.04 22.69 -5.37
CA ALA A 227 -7.42 23.17 -5.44
C ALA A 227 -8.17 22.82 -4.13
N PRO A 228 -8.20 23.72 -3.12
CA PRO A 228 -8.83 23.46 -1.82
C PRO A 228 -10.31 23.04 -1.87
N SER A 229 -11.02 23.44 -2.93
CA SER A 229 -12.41 23.04 -3.22
C SER A 229 -12.59 21.52 -3.41
N TRP A 230 -11.51 20.78 -3.73
CA TRP A 230 -11.50 19.33 -3.90
C TRP A 230 -11.17 18.56 -2.61
N TRP A 231 -11.34 19.19 -1.42
CA TRP A 231 -11.09 18.58 -0.11
C TRP A 231 -11.74 17.19 0.06
N TRP A 232 -12.91 16.96 -0.54
CA TRP A 232 -13.68 15.71 -0.50
C TRP A 232 -12.88 14.48 -0.99
N THR A 233 -11.83 14.68 -1.78
CA THR A 233 -10.87 13.63 -2.18
C THR A 233 -10.13 12.99 -1.00
N VAL A 234 -10.28 13.52 0.23
CA VAL A 234 -9.86 12.90 1.50
C VAL A 234 -10.47 11.50 1.71
N ALA A 235 -11.54 11.17 1.00
CA ALA A 235 -12.08 9.81 0.89
C ALA A 235 -11.01 8.76 0.50
N GLY A 236 -10.00 9.14 -0.29
CA GLY A 236 -8.87 8.29 -0.66
C GLY A 236 -8.05 7.80 0.55
N PRO A 237 -7.32 8.68 1.26
CA PRO A 237 -6.58 8.29 2.47
C PRO A 237 -7.48 7.75 3.59
N ILE A 238 -8.74 8.18 3.71
CA ILE A 238 -9.71 7.55 4.63
C ILE A 238 -9.92 6.07 4.27
N THR A 239 -10.12 5.73 3.00
CA THR A 239 -10.28 4.33 2.55
C THR A 239 -9.06 3.49 2.92
N MET A 240 -7.85 4.05 2.85
CA MET A 240 -6.62 3.38 3.29
C MET A 240 -6.59 3.16 4.81
N VAL A 241 -6.97 4.16 5.60
CA VAL A 241 -7.12 4.00 7.07
C VAL A 241 -8.12 2.90 7.41
N LEU A 242 -9.25 2.81 6.68
CA LEU A 242 -10.26 1.77 6.87
C LEU A 242 -9.70 0.38 6.53
N LEU A 243 -9.06 0.22 5.36
CA LEU A 243 -8.41 -1.03 4.95
C LEU A 243 -7.41 -1.51 6.00
N PHE A 244 -6.49 -0.64 6.43
CA PHE A 244 -5.45 -1.04 7.37
C PHE A 244 -6.00 -1.33 8.77
N THR A 245 -6.89 -0.48 9.28
CA THR A 245 -7.46 -0.64 10.63
C THR A 245 -8.35 -1.88 10.75
N PHE A 246 -9.21 -2.14 9.77
CA PHE A 246 -10.25 -3.18 9.87
C PHE A 246 -9.90 -4.50 9.17
N VAL A 247 -8.99 -4.51 8.20
CA VAL A 247 -8.61 -5.72 7.46
C VAL A 247 -7.16 -6.12 7.74
N SER A 248 -6.19 -5.27 7.38
CA SER A 248 -4.77 -5.66 7.36
C SER A 248 -4.18 -5.89 8.75
N VAL A 249 -4.40 -4.96 9.69
CA VAL A 249 -3.91 -5.08 11.08
C VAL A 249 -4.53 -6.29 11.79
N PRO A 250 -5.86 -6.49 11.84
CA PRO A 250 -6.45 -7.65 12.52
C PRO A 250 -6.00 -8.99 11.93
N LEU A 251 -5.86 -9.07 10.60
CA LEU A 251 -5.40 -10.28 9.91
C LEU A 251 -3.95 -10.64 10.29
N MET A 252 -3.04 -9.65 10.29
CA MET A 252 -1.64 -9.84 10.66
C MET A 252 -1.46 -10.12 12.16
N ASP A 253 -2.27 -9.49 13.01
CA ASP A 253 -2.27 -9.70 14.46
C ASP A 253 -2.74 -11.10 14.84
N ARG A 254 -3.85 -11.58 14.26
CA ARG A 254 -4.35 -12.95 14.47
C ARG A 254 -3.31 -14.00 14.06
N ARG A 255 -2.62 -13.81 12.93
CA ARG A 255 -1.52 -14.70 12.51
C ARG A 255 -0.30 -14.61 13.42
N SER A 256 -0.02 -13.43 13.99
CA SER A 256 1.09 -13.27 14.92
C SER A 256 0.81 -13.93 16.27
N LEU A 257 -0.41 -13.80 16.79
CA LEU A 257 -0.90 -14.50 17.99
C LEU A 257 -0.78 -16.01 17.87
N SER A 258 -1.12 -16.60 16.73
CA SER A 258 -1.05 -18.07 16.53
C SER A 258 0.36 -18.61 16.28
N ARG A 259 1.38 -17.75 16.07
CA ARG A 259 2.75 -18.18 15.69
C ARG A 259 3.87 -17.67 16.59
N ARG A 260 3.58 -16.79 17.56
CA ARG A 260 4.60 -16.14 18.40
C ARG A 260 4.18 -16.17 19.88
N PRO A 261 4.81 -17.02 20.72
CA PRO A 261 4.61 -16.98 22.17
C PRO A 261 4.84 -15.57 22.73
N GLY A 262 4.00 -15.14 23.67
CA GLY A 262 4.08 -13.80 24.27
C GLY A 262 3.69 -12.62 23.37
N TYR A 263 3.18 -12.84 22.16
CA TYR A 263 2.73 -11.72 21.30
C TYR A 263 1.55 -10.94 21.92
N ALA A 264 0.68 -11.60 22.70
CA ALA A 264 -0.39 -10.93 23.44
C ALA A 264 0.14 -9.87 24.43
N ASP A 265 1.24 -10.14 25.13
CA ASP A 265 1.91 -9.16 26.00
C ASP A 265 2.52 -8.00 25.22
N HIS A 266 3.10 -8.29 24.06
CA HIS A 266 3.61 -7.26 23.16
C HIS A 266 2.46 -6.35 22.64
N MET A 267 1.29 -6.91 22.30
CA MET A 267 0.11 -6.14 21.91
C MET A 267 -0.41 -5.21 23.00
N ARG A 268 -0.27 -5.56 24.28
CA ARG A 268 -0.61 -4.67 25.41
C ARG A 268 0.34 -3.47 25.53
N ARG A 269 1.63 -3.69 25.26
CA ARG A 269 2.69 -2.66 25.38
C ARG A 269 2.79 -1.74 24.17
N VAL A 270 2.71 -2.27 22.95
CA VAL A 270 2.93 -1.52 21.71
C VAL A 270 1.59 -1.33 20.96
N PRO A 271 1.20 -0.10 20.60
CA PRO A 271 -0.03 0.17 19.86
C PRO A 271 0.05 -0.31 18.41
N ALA A 272 -1.10 -0.52 17.75
CA ALA A 272 -1.14 -1.08 16.40
C ALA A 272 -0.51 -0.18 15.33
N LEU A 273 -0.90 1.10 15.30
CA LEU A 273 -0.50 2.07 14.27
C LEU A 273 0.17 3.29 14.90
N LEU A 274 -0.60 4.23 15.45
CA LEU A 274 -0.07 5.46 16.06
C LEU A 274 0.67 5.15 17.38
N PRO A 275 1.90 5.68 17.59
CA PRO A 275 2.59 5.60 18.86
C PRO A 275 1.77 6.24 19.99
N ARG A 276 1.83 5.66 21.19
CA ARG A 276 1.29 6.33 22.38
C ARG A 276 2.13 7.58 22.63
N ILE A 277 1.50 8.74 22.77
CA ILE A 277 2.12 9.94 23.34
C ILE A 277 2.27 9.67 24.84
N VAL A 278 3.30 8.91 25.21
CA VAL A 278 3.64 8.67 26.61
C VAL A 278 4.40 9.90 27.08
N SER A 279 3.79 10.71 27.95
CA SER A 279 4.51 11.72 28.70
C SER A 279 5.66 11.07 29.47
N VAL A 280 6.78 11.76 29.63
CA VAL A 280 8.02 11.21 30.23
C VAL A 280 7.90 10.99 31.76
N ALA A 281 6.67 10.98 32.30
CA ALA A 281 6.39 10.80 33.70
C ALA A 281 6.57 9.35 34.15
N ALA A 282 7.58 9.13 34.99
CA ALA A 282 7.78 7.98 35.86
C ALA A 282 7.76 6.59 35.21
N ARG A 283 8.95 6.09 34.82
CA ARG A 283 9.26 4.67 35.05
C ARG A 283 9.61 4.52 36.54
N PRO A 284 8.99 3.60 37.29
CA PRO A 284 9.48 3.24 38.61
C PRO A 284 10.93 2.72 38.51
N SER A 285 11.79 3.18 39.40
CA SER A 285 13.13 2.61 39.57
C SER A 285 13.01 1.13 39.91
N PRO A 286 13.91 0.25 39.43
CA PRO A 286 13.95 -1.13 39.90
C PRO A 286 14.24 -1.12 41.40
N GLU A 287 13.42 -1.82 42.18
CA GLU A 287 13.60 -1.98 43.62
C GLU A 287 15.00 -2.53 43.91
N ARG A 288 15.70 -1.92 44.87
CA ARG A 288 16.83 -2.60 45.50
C ARG A 288 16.27 -3.86 46.16
N ARG A 289 16.82 -5.01 45.77
CA ARG A 289 16.79 -6.19 46.62
C ARG A 289 17.76 -5.92 47.77
N ASP A 290 17.28 -5.24 48.79
CA ASP A 290 17.98 -5.20 50.06
C ASP A 290 18.00 -6.63 50.64
N GLY A 291 19.16 -6.99 51.20
CA GLY A 291 19.47 -8.36 51.60
C GLY A 291 18.60 -8.86 52.76
N VAL A 292 18.48 -10.17 52.85
CA VAL A 292 17.79 -10.89 53.93
C VAL A 292 18.70 -12.00 54.43
N PRO A 293 18.87 -12.18 55.75
CA PRO A 293 19.03 -11.18 56.81
C PRO A 293 20.49 -11.01 57.25
#